data_AF-A0A0S2W456-F1
#
_entry.id   AF-A0A0S2W456-F1
#
_cell.length_a   1.000
_cell.length_b   1.000
_cell.length_c   1.000
_cell.angle_alpha   90.00
_cell.angle_beta   90.00
_cell.angle_gamma   90.00
#
_symmetry.space_group_name_H-M   'P 1'
#
loop_
_entity.id
_entity.type
_entity.pdbx_description
1 polymer ?
#
loop_
_entity_poly.entity_id
_entity_poly.type
_entity_poly.pdbx_seq_one_letter_code
_entity_poly.pdbx_strand_id
1 'polypeptide(L)'
;MQKRFLCLMLCLAIVLPVGSFALAAEGIQAEEEAAPYFLVDGIAYEDPGLTVYNNITYVSLMNAVLALRPDAVITWEGEYAVVSAEGLTIRVRVGDQYVEANGRYLYVLNGVIAMNGRVLVPVRTIAQAMGAWVGWNAETGEVEIYSGSGAIVSGESYYDSDSLYWLSHIINAESGNQSLDGKLAVGTVIMNRVDSPRFPNTIYEVVCAPNQFTPVQNGAIYREPNAESVIAAKLILEGVRVGGNSLYFVNPSISPNSWAQRNRPYVTTIGAHAFFG
;
A
#
# COMPACT_ATOMS: atom_id res chain seq x y z
N MET A 1 -28.43 -94.14 16.32
CA MET A 1 -29.07 -94.88 15.20
C MET A 1 -30.25 -94.03 14.75
N GLN A 2 -30.35 -93.40 13.59
CA GLN A 2 -30.06 -93.76 12.19
C GLN A 2 -29.43 -92.54 11.49
N LYS A 3 -28.22 -92.63 10.93
CA LYS A 3 -27.88 -92.92 9.52
C LYS A 3 -28.69 -92.12 8.49
N ARG A 4 -28.11 -90.98 8.06
CA ARG A 4 -28.34 -90.34 6.76
C ARG A 4 -27.36 -90.96 5.74
N PHE A 5 -27.88 -91.45 4.62
CA PHE A 5 -27.11 -91.77 3.41
C PHE A 5 -28.02 -91.55 2.20
N LEU A 6 -27.71 -90.58 1.36
CA LEU A 6 -27.89 -90.63 -0.10
C LEU A 6 -27.09 -89.46 -0.68
N CYS A 7 -25.89 -89.72 -1.19
CA CYS A 7 -25.53 -90.17 -2.53
C CYS A 7 -25.39 -88.99 -3.52
N LEU A 8 -24.15 -88.86 -3.98
CA LEU A 8 -23.62 -87.97 -5.01
C LEU A 8 -24.50 -87.95 -6.28
N MET A 9 -24.60 -86.78 -6.89
CA MET A 9 -24.39 -86.69 -8.34
C MET A 9 -23.45 -85.53 -8.67
N LEU A 10 -22.49 -85.91 -9.50
CA LEU A 10 -21.32 -85.21 -10.00
C LEU A 10 -21.73 -84.35 -11.21
N CYS A 11 -21.42 -83.05 -11.20
CA CYS A 11 -21.34 -82.26 -12.43
C CYS A 11 -20.08 -81.38 -12.37
N LEU A 12 -19.16 -81.70 -13.27
CA LEU A 12 -17.88 -81.05 -13.50
C LEU A 12 -18.12 -79.73 -14.24
N ALA A 13 -17.68 -78.60 -13.66
CA ALA A 13 -17.63 -77.31 -14.34
C ALA A 13 -16.22 -76.73 -14.21
N ILE A 14 -15.57 -76.56 -15.36
CA ILE A 14 -14.23 -75.97 -15.53
C ILE A 14 -14.36 -74.46 -15.27
N VAL A 15 -13.67 -73.96 -14.25
CA VAL A 15 -13.55 -72.52 -13.97
C VAL A 15 -12.14 -72.08 -14.39
N LEU A 16 -12.05 -71.24 -15.43
CA LEU A 16 -10.83 -70.53 -15.79
C LEU A 16 -10.55 -69.44 -14.75
N PRO A 17 -9.30 -69.23 -14.32
CA PRO A 17 -8.97 -68.14 -13.41
C PRO A 17 -9.01 -66.81 -14.18
N VAL A 18 -9.88 -65.90 -13.74
CA VAL A 18 -9.86 -64.51 -14.18
C VAL A 18 -8.63 -63.86 -13.53
N GLY A 19 -7.61 -63.57 -14.33
CA GLY A 19 -6.47 -62.78 -13.89
C GLY A 19 -6.91 -61.35 -13.61
N SER A 20 -6.80 -60.91 -12.36
CA SER A 20 -6.92 -59.50 -12.01
C SER A 20 -5.74 -58.73 -12.61
N PHE A 21 -6.01 -57.94 -13.65
CA PHE A 21 -5.08 -56.90 -14.08
C PHE A 21 -5.11 -55.78 -13.02
N ALA A 22 -4.07 -55.71 -12.20
CA ALA A 22 -3.80 -54.53 -11.40
C ALA A 22 -3.30 -53.42 -12.35
N LEU A 23 -4.15 -52.44 -12.64
CA LEU A 23 -3.71 -51.17 -13.19
C LEU A 23 -2.95 -50.43 -12.08
N ALA A 24 -1.63 -50.29 -12.25
CA ALA A 24 -0.87 -49.32 -11.48
C ALA A 24 -1.41 -47.94 -11.88
N ALA A 25 -2.15 -47.29 -10.96
CA ALA A 25 -2.36 -45.87 -11.07
C ALA A 25 -1.00 -45.21 -10.78
N GLU A 26 -0.33 -44.72 -11.83
CA GLU A 26 0.72 -43.72 -11.68
C GLU A 26 0.05 -42.51 -11.04
N GLY A 27 0.18 -42.41 -9.72
CA GLY A 27 -0.20 -41.23 -8.98
C GLY A 27 0.56 -40.06 -9.58
N ILE A 28 -0.18 -39.10 -10.12
CA ILE A 28 0.36 -37.78 -10.37
C ILE A 28 0.78 -37.27 -8.98
N GLN A 29 2.08 -37.35 -8.69
CA GLN A 29 2.65 -36.56 -7.60
C GLN A 29 2.46 -35.11 -8.04
N ALA A 30 1.51 -34.42 -7.41
CA ALA A 30 1.49 -32.97 -7.48
C ALA A 30 2.86 -32.52 -6.96
N GLU A 31 3.66 -31.87 -7.81
CA GLU A 31 4.85 -31.16 -7.35
C GLU A 31 4.35 -30.15 -6.32
N GLU A 32 4.77 -30.34 -5.07
CA GLU A 32 4.48 -29.39 -3.99
C GLU A 32 5.28 -28.13 -4.33
N GLU A 33 4.60 -27.16 -4.95
CA GLU A 33 5.20 -25.89 -5.34
C GLU A 33 5.75 -25.24 -4.07
N ALA A 34 7.06 -24.99 -4.04
CA ALA A 34 7.73 -24.44 -2.88
C ALA A 34 7.04 -23.14 -2.46
N ALA A 35 6.76 -22.99 -1.15
CA ALA A 35 6.10 -21.81 -0.65
C ALA A 35 6.88 -20.55 -1.06
N PRO A 36 6.21 -19.51 -1.58
CA PRO A 36 6.90 -18.29 -1.98
C PRO A 36 7.61 -17.68 -0.77
N TYR A 37 8.75 -17.06 -1.00
CA TYR A 37 9.62 -16.54 0.04
C TYR A 37 10.27 -15.22 -0.38
N PHE A 38 10.75 -14.48 0.61
CA PHE A 38 11.68 -13.36 0.43
C PHE A 38 12.93 -13.59 1.28
N LEU A 39 14.02 -12.91 0.95
CA LEU A 39 15.25 -12.95 1.72
C LEU A 39 15.32 -11.77 2.69
N VAL A 40 15.85 -11.98 3.89
CA VAL A 40 16.33 -10.92 4.79
C VAL A 40 17.79 -11.20 5.10
N ASP A 41 18.68 -10.31 4.69
CA ASP A 41 20.14 -10.45 4.87
C ASP A 41 20.66 -11.84 4.43
N GLY A 42 20.19 -12.31 3.27
CA GLY A 42 20.52 -13.62 2.71
C GLY A 42 19.79 -14.84 3.31
N ILE A 43 18.93 -14.64 4.32
CA ILE A 43 18.15 -15.72 4.96
C ILE A 43 16.75 -15.77 4.36
N ALA A 44 16.28 -16.96 3.94
CA ALA A 44 14.95 -17.13 3.36
C ALA A 44 13.84 -17.20 4.43
N TYR A 45 12.76 -16.46 4.19
CA TYR A 45 11.54 -16.44 4.99
C TYR A 45 10.34 -16.76 4.12
N GLU A 46 9.65 -17.84 4.44
CA GLU A 46 8.40 -18.21 3.76
C GLU A 46 7.31 -17.16 3.99
N ASP A 47 6.66 -16.78 2.91
CA ASP A 47 5.50 -15.90 2.92
C ASP A 47 4.46 -16.35 1.90
N PRO A 48 3.49 -17.19 2.31
CA PRO A 48 2.37 -17.59 1.46
C PRO A 48 1.51 -16.42 0.94
N GLY A 49 1.68 -15.21 1.50
CA GLY A 49 1.02 -13.99 1.04
C GLY A 49 1.82 -13.21 -0.01
N LEU A 50 3.07 -13.60 -0.29
CA LEU A 50 3.91 -12.93 -1.27
C LEU A 50 3.28 -13.03 -2.66
N THR A 51 3.02 -11.88 -3.27
CA THR A 51 2.36 -11.80 -4.56
C THR A 51 2.71 -10.50 -5.28
N VAL A 52 2.56 -10.48 -6.59
CA VAL A 52 2.65 -9.25 -7.38
C VAL A 52 1.25 -8.79 -7.74
N TYR A 53 0.87 -7.60 -7.26
CA TYR A 53 -0.41 -6.97 -7.56
C TYR A 53 -0.16 -5.61 -8.23
N ASN A 54 -0.67 -5.43 -9.45
CA ASN A 54 -0.48 -4.21 -10.25
C ASN A 54 0.99 -3.75 -10.32
N ASN A 55 1.89 -4.69 -10.66
CA ASN A 55 3.35 -4.48 -10.77
C ASN A 55 4.06 -4.05 -9.47
N ILE A 56 3.44 -4.27 -8.31
CA ILE A 56 4.04 -4.04 -7.00
C ILE A 56 4.09 -5.37 -6.25
N THR A 57 5.25 -5.70 -5.68
CA THR A 57 5.39 -6.88 -4.82
C THR A 57 4.83 -6.58 -3.44
N TYR A 58 3.82 -7.34 -3.06
CA TYR A 58 3.17 -7.35 -1.77
C TYR A 58 3.67 -8.53 -0.94
N VAL A 59 3.82 -8.32 0.36
CA VAL A 59 4.18 -9.33 1.36
C VAL A 59 3.18 -9.29 2.49
N SER A 60 3.05 -10.38 3.23
CA SER A 60 2.30 -10.40 4.47
C SER A 60 2.95 -9.46 5.48
N LEU A 61 2.14 -8.53 6.01
CA LEU A 61 2.59 -7.61 7.08
C LEU A 61 3.22 -8.40 8.23
N MET A 62 2.57 -9.48 8.66
CA MET A 62 3.04 -10.31 9.77
C MET A 62 4.38 -10.98 9.47
N ASN A 63 4.51 -11.66 8.33
CA ASN A 63 5.73 -12.40 8.01
C ASN A 63 6.91 -11.43 7.79
N ALA A 64 6.71 -10.33 7.07
CA ALA A 64 7.75 -9.32 6.85
C ALA A 64 8.19 -8.65 8.16
N VAL A 65 7.25 -8.28 9.03
CA VAL A 65 7.56 -7.69 10.34
C VAL A 65 8.31 -8.67 11.22
N LEU A 66 7.86 -9.92 11.35
CA LEU A 66 8.52 -10.89 12.24
C LEU A 66 9.87 -11.37 11.70
N ALA A 67 10.08 -11.31 10.39
CA ALA A 67 11.39 -11.58 9.79
C ALA A 67 12.44 -10.51 10.17
N LEU A 68 12.05 -9.23 10.16
CA LEU A 68 12.94 -8.09 10.45
C LEU A 68 13.00 -7.72 11.94
N ARG A 69 11.90 -7.92 12.66
CA ARG A 69 11.71 -7.60 14.08
C ARG A 69 11.01 -8.77 14.78
N PRO A 70 11.76 -9.84 15.13
CA PRO A 70 11.20 -10.99 15.85
C PRO A 70 10.63 -10.64 17.23
N ASP A 71 11.02 -9.49 17.80
CA ASP A 71 10.53 -8.93 19.06
C ASP A 71 9.20 -8.16 18.92
N ALA A 72 8.73 -7.91 17.69
CA ALA A 72 7.53 -7.12 17.45
C ALA A 72 6.27 -7.84 17.91
N VAL A 73 5.37 -7.08 18.54
CA VAL A 73 4.03 -7.51 18.90
C VAL A 73 3.04 -6.93 17.90
N ILE A 74 2.20 -7.78 17.33
CA ILE A 74 1.15 -7.36 16.39
C ILE A 74 -0.21 -7.56 17.07
N THR A 75 -0.96 -6.47 17.22
CA THR A 75 -2.31 -6.45 17.80
C THR A 75 -3.32 -5.86 16.82
N TRP A 76 -4.60 -5.98 17.16
CA TRP A 76 -5.68 -5.36 16.41
C TRP A 76 -6.37 -4.29 17.26
N GLU A 77 -6.47 -3.06 16.72
CA GLU A 77 -7.19 -1.93 17.31
C GLU A 77 -8.31 -1.50 16.36
N GLY A 78 -9.51 -2.06 16.55
CA GLY A 78 -10.61 -1.88 15.60
C GLY A 78 -10.25 -2.49 14.24
N GLU A 79 -10.20 -1.66 13.19
CA GLU A 79 -9.83 -2.07 11.83
C GLU A 79 -8.31 -2.03 11.56
N TYR A 80 -7.52 -1.54 12.53
CA TYR A 80 -6.08 -1.37 12.37
C TYR A 80 -5.32 -2.59 12.88
N ALA A 81 -4.41 -3.11 12.08
CA ALA A 81 -3.29 -3.92 12.56
C ALA A 81 -2.22 -2.96 13.10
N VAL A 82 -1.83 -3.14 14.36
CA VAL A 82 -0.87 -2.30 15.07
C VAL A 82 0.35 -3.15 15.42
N VAL A 83 1.51 -2.73 14.91
CA VAL A 83 2.81 -3.34 15.21
C VAL A 83 3.52 -2.47 16.24
N SER A 84 3.99 -3.07 17.31
CA SER A 84 4.75 -2.40 18.38
C SER A 84 6.05 -3.15 18.65
N ALA A 85 7.17 -2.44 18.63
CA ALA A 85 8.48 -2.94 19.01
C ALA A 85 9.32 -1.78 19.58
N GLU A 86 10.52 -2.04 20.11
CA GLU A 86 11.39 -0.95 20.57
C GLU A 86 11.66 0.04 19.42
N GLY A 87 11.33 1.32 19.65
CA GLY A 87 11.48 2.42 18.69
C GLY A 87 10.55 2.35 17.47
N LEU A 88 9.56 1.44 17.44
CA LEU A 88 8.71 1.22 16.28
C LEU A 88 7.24 1.10 16.66
N THR A 89 6.41 1.90 15.99
CA THR A 89 4.96 1.74 15.94
C THR A 89 4.50 1.84 14.49
N ILE A 90 3.83 0.81 13.99
CA ILE A 90 3.23 0.81 12.65
C ILE A 90 1.73 0.61 12.80
N ARG A 91 0.92 1.43 12.11
CA ARG A 91 -0.53 1.26 12.00
C ARG A 91 -0.90 1.05 10.54
N VAL A 92 -1.62 -0.04 10.28
CA VAL A 92 -2.03 -0.46 8.94
C VAL A 92 -3.52 -0.77 8.94
N ARG A 93 -4.26 -0.26 7.97
CA ARG A 93 -5.66 -0.64 7.74
C ARG A 93 -5.86 -1.01 6.28
N VAL A 94 -6.58 -2.10 6.05
CA VAL A 94 -6.92 -2.55 4.69
C VAL A 94 -7.74 -1.47 3.99
N GLY A 95 -7.38 -1.14 2.75
CA GLY A 95 -7.99 -0.10 1.94
C GLY A 95 -7.29 1.26 2.04
N ASP A 96 -6.50 1.52 3.08
CA ASP A 96 -5.73 2.78 3.17
C ASP A 96 -4.65 2.84 2.09
N GLN A 97 -4.43 4.03 1.52
CA GLN A 97 -3.36 4.30 0.54
C GLN A 97 -2.03 4.68 1.24
N TYR A 98 -1.84 4.25 2.49
CA TYR A 98 -0.63 4.52 3.25
C TYR A 98 -0.43 3.48 4.37
N VAL A 99 0.79 3.42 4.87
CA VAL A 99 1.17 2.79 6.15
C VAL A 99 1.67 3.90 7.07
N GLU A 100 1.13 4.00 8.28
CA GLU A 100 1.66 4.91 9.29
C GLU A 100 2.81 4.21 10.04
N ALA A 101 3.98 4.84 10.12
CA ALA A 101 5.14 4.34 10.86
C ALA A 101 5.76 5.48 11.68
N ASN A 102 5.75 5.38 13.01
CA ASN A 102 6.25 6.40 13.93
C ASN A 102 5.70 7.82 13.63
N GLY A 103 4.44 7.93 13.19
CA GLY A 103 3.78 9.19 12.82
C GLY A 103 4.12 9.72 11.41
N ARG A 104 5.00 9.02 10.66
CA ARG A 104 5.22 9.21 9.22
C ARG A 104 4.18 8.42 8.41
N TYR A 105 3.85 8.89 7.21
CA TYR A 105 2.82 8.28 6.37
C TYR A 105 3.44 7.84 5.06
N LEU A 106 3.71 6.55 4.92
CA LEU A 106 4.38 5.99 3.77
C LEU A 106 3.33 5.57 2.73
N TYR A 107 3.39 6.15 1.54
CA TYR A 107 2.37 5.96 0.51
C TYR A 107 2.31 4.51 0.00
N VAL A 108 1.09 4.06 -0.28
CA VAL A 108 0.79 2.75 -0.86
C VAL A 108 -0.13 2.96 -2.05
N LEU A 109 0.46 2.96 -3.25
CA LEU A 109 -0.22 3.32 -4.50
C LEU A 109 -1.51 2.52 -4.75
N ASN A 110 -1.47 1.20 -4.58
CA ASN A 110 -2.63 0.32 -4.82
C ASN A 110 -3.38 -0.05 -3.53
N GLY A 111 -3.18 0.72 -2.46
CA GLY A 111 -3.73 0.45 -1.14
C GLY A 111 -3.13 -0.77 -0.43
N VAL A 112 -3.34 -0.81 0.88
CA VAL A 112 -3.15 -2.02 1.68
C VAL A 112 -4.26 -2.99 1.32
N ILE A 113 -3.91 -4.24 0.99
CA ILE A 113 -4.87 -5.22 0.51
C ILE A 113 -5.05 -6.37 1.51
N ALA A 114 -6.21 -7.02 1.46
CA ALA A 114 -6.44 -8.27 2.15
C ALA A 114 -6.52 -9.40 1.12
N MET A 115 -5.74 -10.46 1.33
CA MET A 115 -5.77 -11.65 0.46
C MET A 115 -5.58 -12.90 1.31
N ASN A 116 -6.44 -13.91 1.12
CA ASN A 116 -6.36 -15.20 1.83
C ASN A 116 -6.25 -15.06 3.37
N GLY A 117 -6.99 -14.09 3.95
CA GLY A 117 -6.98 -13.83 5.39
C GLY A 117 -5.75 -13.08 5.91
N ARG A 118 -4.89 -12.56 5.03
CA ARG A 118 -3.67 -11.82 5.39
C ARG A 118 -3.79 -10.36 5.00
N VAL A 119 -3.27 -9.48 5.84
CA VAL A 119 -2.99 -8.08 5.48
C VAL A 119 -1.69 -8.06 4.68
N LEU A 120 -1.75 -7.58 3.45
CA LEU A 120 -0.59 -7.43 2.59
C LEU A 120 -0.25 -5.97 2.36
N VAL A 121 1.04 -5.68 2.37
CA VAL A 121 1.63 -4.36 2.17
C VAL A 121 2.76 -4.45 1.14
N PRO A 122 3.07 -3.37 0.39
CA PRO A 122 4.23 -3.39 -0.49
C PRO A 122 5.50 -3.64 0.31
N VAL A 123 6.35 -4.55 -0.19
CA VAL A 123 7.58 -4.93 0.50
C VAL A 123 8.51 -3.75 0.75
N ARG A 124 8.58 -2.81 -0.19
CA ARG A 124 9.37 -1.58 -0.05
C ARG A 124 8.84 -0.68 1.06
N THR A 125 7.52 -0.54 1.19
CA THR A 125 6.90 0.31 2.20
C THR A 125 7.17 -0.22 3.60
N ILE A 126 7.00 -1.53 3.81
CA ILE A 126 7.20 -2.14 5.13
C ILE A 126 8.69 -2.21 5.50
N ALA A 127 9.57 -2.47 4.54
CA ALA A 127 11.03 -2.37 4.74
C ALA A 127 11.43 -0.94 5.15
N GLN A 128 10.96 0.08 4.43
CA GLN A 128 11.23 1.48 4.75
C GLN A 128 10.76 1.85 6.17
N ALA A 129 9.59 1.39 6.61
CA ALA A 129 9.09 1.63 7.97
C ALA A 129 10.05 1.10 9.05
N MET A 130 10.73 -0.01 8.76
CA MET A 130 11.73 -0.63 9.64
C MET A 130 13.17 -0.16 9.35
N GLY A 131 13.34 0.89 8.53
CA GLY A 131 14.67 1.41 8.17
C GLY A 131 15.49 0.50 7.25
N ALA A 132 14.88 -0.53 6.69
CA ALA A 132 15.47 -1.46 5.74
C ALA A 132 15.30 -0.98 4.29
N TRP A 133 16.11 -1.53 3.37
CA TRP A 133 15.95 -1.31 1.93
C TRP A 133 15.74 -2.64 1.19
N VAL A 134 15.20 -2.56 -0.03
CA VAL A 134 14.84 -3.75 -0.81
C VAL A 134 15.65 -3.80 -2.10
N GLY A 135 16.37 -4.90 -2.27
CA GLY A 135 16.92 -5.35 -3.55
C GLY A 135 15.92 -6.22 -4.31
N TRP A 136 16.02 -6.19 -5.63
CA TRP A 136 15.28 -7.07 -6.51
C TRP A 136 16.25 -7.76 -7.46
N ASN A 137 16.24 -9.09 -7.47
CA ASN A 137 16.97 -9.86 -8.45
C ASN A 137 16.07 -10.08 -9.67
N ALA A 138 16.42 -9.44 -10.79
CA ALA A 138 15.63 -9.53 -12.01
C ALA A 138 15.73 -10.89 -12.72
N GLU A 139 16.80 -11.65 -12.49
CA GLU A 139 17.02 -12.96 -13.10
C GLU A 139 16.20 -14.05 -12.41
N THR A 140 16.10 -13.99 -11.09
CA THR A 140 15.41 -14.99 -10.27
C THR A 140 14.02 -14.55 -9.82
N GLY A 141 13.71 -13.25 -9.90
CA GLY A 141 12.47 -12.69 -9.35
C GLY A 141 12.45 -12.63 -7.82
N GLU A 142 13.61 -12.76 -7.18
CA GLU A 142 13.72 -12.76 -5.71
C GLU A 142 13.71 -11.34 -5.14
N VAL A 143 12.96 -11.17 -4.05
CA VAL A 143 13.04 -9.99 -3.19
C VAL A 143 14.07 -10.23 -2.10
N GLU A 144 15.03 -9.33 -1.95
CA GLU A 144 15.93 -9.32 -0.80
C GLU A 144 15.75 -8.03 0.00
N ILE A 145 15.53 -8.17 1.30
CA ILE A 145 15.45 -7.07 2.25
C ILE A 145 16.78 -7.03 3.01
N TYR A 146 17.38 -5.85 3.08
CA TYR A 146 18.60 -5.61 3.83
C TYR A 146 18.26 -4.79 5.07
N SER A 147 18.56 -5.35 6.24
CA SER A 147 18.19 -4.73 7.51
C SER A 147 18.97 -3.45 7.78
N GLY A 148 18.25 -2.43 8.27
CA GLY A 148 18.86 -1.19 8.76
C GLY A 148 19.31 -1.28 10.22
N SER A 149 19.87 -0.19 10.74
CA SER A 149 20.30 -0.08 12.15
C SER A 149 19.19 0.34 13.11
N GLY A 150 17.93 0.45 12.65
CA GLY A 150 16.80 0.88 13.46
C GLY A 150 15.58 1.26 12.63
N ALA A 151 14.46 1.54 13.32
CA ALA A 151 13.22 1.98 12.70
C ALA A 151 13.35 3.37 12.06
N ILE A 152 12.36 3.72 11.22
CA ILE A 152 12.28 5.06 10.65
C ILE A 152 12.18 6.13 11.74
N VAL A 153 12.84 7.28 11.52
CA VAL A 153 12.73 8.45 12.41
C VAL A 153 11.28 8.89 12.57
N SER A 154 10.94 9.47 13.72
CA SER A 154 9.57 9.90 13.99
C SER A 154 9.13 11.03 13.06
N GLY A 155 7.82 11.09 12.80
CA GLY A 155 7.22 12.17 12.02
C GLY A 155 7.46 13.55 12.65
N GLU A 156 7.48 13.65 13.98
CA GLU A 156 7.77 14.89 14.70
C GLU A 156 9.17 15.45 14.40
N SER A 157 10.17 14.57 14.21
CA SER A 157 11.53 14.99 13.85
C SER A 157 11.73 15.14 12.35
N TYR A 158 10.91 14.46 11.53
CA TYR A 158 11.06 14.42 10.08
C TYR A 158 10.34 15.58 9.38
N TYR A 159 9.13 15.93 9.80
CA TYR A 159 8.35 17.00 9.17
C TYR A 159 8.71 18.35 9.77
N ASP A 160 9.09 19.29 8.91
CA ASP A 160 9.14 20.70 9.29
C ASP A 160 7.74 21.18 9.71
N SER A 161 7.62 21.71 10.93
CA SER A 161 6.32 22.03 11.53
C SER A 161 5.60 23.14 10.77
N ASP A 162 6.34 24.13 10.27
CA ASP A 162 5.78 25.26 9.53
C ASP A 162 5.27 24.79 8.15
N SER A 163 6.06 23.98 7.45
CA SER A 163 5.66 23.36 6.19
C SER A 163 4.42 22.50 6.35
N LEU A 164 4.37 21.64 7.37
CA LEU A 164 3.21 20.79 7.66
C LEU A 164 1.97 21.63 7.99
N TYR A 165 2.13 22.68 8.79
CA TYR A 165 1.05 23.61 9.12
C TYR A 165 0.47 24.25 7.87
N TRP A 166 1.26 24.99 7.08
CA TRP A 166 0.74 25.71 5.92
C TRP A 166 0.16 24.77 4.87
N LEU A 167 0.80 23.63 4.64
CA LEU A 167 0.38 22.67 3.64
C LEU A 167 -0.93 21.97 4.02
N SER A 168 -1.07 21.51 5.27
CA SER A 168 -2.31 20.86 5.72
C SER A 168 -3.50 21.82 5.72
N HIS A 169 -3.28 23.06 6.12
CA HIS A 169 -4.31 24.11 6.15
C HIS A 169 -4.77 24.51 4.74
N ILE A 170 -3.85 24.71 3.79
CA ILE A 170 -4.25 25.04 2.41
C ILE A 170 -4.94 23.86 1.72
N ILE A 171 -4.45 22.63 1.91
CA ILE A 171 -5.10 21.43 1.37
C ILE A 171 -6.53 21.31 1.90
N ASN A 172 -6.73 21.52 3.21
CA ASN A 172 -8.05 21.46 3.81
C ASN A 172 -8.98 22.55 3.27
N ALA A 173 -8.48 23.77 3.13
CA ALA A 173 -9.29 24.90 2.67
C ALA A 173 -9.75 24.73 1.21
N GLU A 174 -8.89 24.18 0.35
CA GLU A 174 -9.15 24.01 -1.09
C GLU A 174 -9.83 22.67 -1.43
N SER A 175 -9.59 21.63 -0.64
CA SER A 175 -9.99 20.25 -0.97
C SER A 175 -10.37 19.38 0.22
N GLY A 176 -10.68 19.97 1.37
CA GLY A 176 -11.00 19.24 2.60
C GLY A 176 -12.15 18.24 2.47
N ASN A 177 -13.07 18.47 1.54
CA ASN A 177 -14.21 17.60 1.22
C ASN A 177 -13.98 16.65 0.03
N GLN A 178 -12.78 16.62 -0.55
CA GLN A 178 -12.40 15.73 -1.64
C GLN A 178 -11.80 14.42 -1.09
N SER A 179 -11.65 13.41 -1.96
CA SER A 179 -10.89 12.19 -1.66
C SER A 179 -9.42 12.51 -1.35
N LEU A 180 -8.72 11.54 -0.76
CA LEU A 180 -7.27 11.65 -0.53
C LEU A 180 -6.51 12.03 -1.80
N ASP A 181 -6.78 11.37 -2.95
CA ASP A 181 -6.15 11.73 -4.22
C ASP A 181 -6.41 13.19 -4.64
N GLY A 182 -7.62 13.71 -4.38
CA GLY A 182 -7.95 15.12 -4.64
C GLY A 182 -7.17 16.09 -3.76
N LYS A 183 -6.96 15.72 -2.48
CA LYS A 183 -6.13 16.46 -1.52
C LYS A 183 -4.66 16.43 -1.91
N LEU A 184 -4.15 15.26 -2.29
CA LEU A 184 -2.79 15.09 -2.80
C LEU A 184 -2.57 15.89 -4.10
N ALA A 185 -3.56 15.98 -4.97
CA ALA A 185 -3.44 16.76 -6.20
C ALA A 185 -3.32 18.27 -5.93
N VAL A 186 -4.08 18.82 -4.96
CA VAL A 186 -3.89 20.21 -4.53
C VAL A 186 -2.51 20.42 -3.90
N GLY A 187 -2.08 19.53 -3.00
CA GLY A 187 -0.74 19.61 -2.41
C GLY A 187 0.38 19.51 -3.45
N THR A 188 0.18 18.72 -4.51
CA THR A 188 1.10 18.60 -5.65
C THR A 188 1.22 19.92 -6.41
N VAL A 189 0.12 20.65 -6.62
CA VAL A 189 0.18 21.99 -7.23
C VAL A 189 1.02 22.95 -6.38
N ILE A 190 0.89 22.91 -5.05
CA ILE A 190 1.73 23.73 -4.16
C ILE A 190 3.21 23.40 -4.35
N MET A 191 3.57 22.11 -4.32
CA MET A 191 4.97 21.70 -4.48
C MET A 191 5.52 21.98 -5.89
N ASN A 192 4.73 21.77 -6.93
CA ASN A 192 5.13 22.12 -8.30
C ASN A 192 5.38 23.62 -8.47
N ARG A 193 4.66 24.48 -7.72
CA ARG A 193 4.94 25.91 -7.67
C ARG A 193 6.24 26.20 -6.94
N VAL A 194 6.46 25.59 -5.77
CA VAL A 194 7.74 25.71 -5.03
C VAL A 194 8.94 25.34 -5.91
N ASP A 195 8.80 24.29 -6.72
CA ASP A 195 9.86 23.79 -7.61
C ASP A 195 10.00 24.61 -8.91
N SER A 196 9.08 25.54 -9.19
CA SER A 196 9.06 26.29 -10.44
C SER A 196 9.69 27.68 -10.28
N PRO A 197 10.58 28.12 -11.19
CA PRO A 197 11.18 29.45 -11.13
C PRO A 197 10.18 30.61 -11.36
N ARG A 198 8.92 30.29 -11.63
CA ARG A 198 7.83 31.26 -11.87
C ARG A 198 7.12 31.67 -10.58
N PHE A 199 7.36 30.98 -9.48
CA PHE A 199 6.70 31.17 -8.20
C PHE A 199 7.77 31.30 -7.09
N PRO A 200 7.38 31.73 -5.88
CA PRO A 200 8.24 31.64 -4.71
C PRO A 200 8.69 30.20 -4.43
N ASN A 201 9.79 30.05 -3.69
CA ASN A 201 10.46 28.77 -3.48
C ASN A 201 10.24 28.18 -2.07
N THR A 202 9.22 28.66 -1.35
CA THR A 202 8.81 28.10 -0.05
C THR A 202 7.29 27.88 -0.02
N ILE A 203 6.84 26.88 0.74
CA ILE A 203 5.40 26.57 0.90
C ILE A 203 4.65 27.81 1.40
N TYR A 204 5.19 28.47 2.43
CA TYR A 204 4.59 29.68 2.99
C TYR A 204 4.40 30.77 1.93
N GLU A 205 5.45 31.12 1.18
CA GLU A 205 5.36 32.21 0.20
C GLU A 205 4.46 31.85 -0.98
N VAL A 206 4.41 30.58 -1.40
CA VAL A 206 3.47 30.12 -2.43
C VAL A 206 2.02 30.25 -1.95
N VAL A 207 1.74 29.83 -0.71
CA VAL A 207 0.38 29.87 -0.14
C VAL A 207 -0.05 31.32 0.15
N CYS A 208 0.83 32.14 0.72
CA CYS A 208 0.53 33.51 1.13
C CYS A 208 0.77 34.57 0.04
N ALA A 209 1.15 34.16 -1.17
CA ALA A 209 1.32 35.08 -2.29
C ALA A 209 0.01 35.84 -2.61
N PRO A 210 0.10 37.15 -2.93
CA PRO A 210 -1.09 37.97 -3.19
C PRO A 210 -1.99 37.37 -4.27
N ASN A 211 -3.28 37.24 -3.94
CA ASN A 211 -4.34 36.76 -4.83
C ASN A 211 -4.17 35.33 -5.39
N GLN A 212 -3.31 34.49 -4.78
CA GLN A 212 -3.17 33.10 -5.20
C GLN A 212 -4.25 32.19 -4.61
N PHE A 213 -4.60 32.38 -3.33
CA PHE A 213 -5.53 31.54 -2.60
C PHE A 213 -6.51 32.39 -1.77
N THR A 214 -7.80 32.27 -2.07
CA THR A 214 -8.88 32.96 -1.35
C THR A 214 -8.90 32.69 0.16
N PRO A 215 -8.58 31.46 0.65
CA PRO A 215 -8.53 31.17 2.09
C PRO A 215 -7.60 32.04 2.92
N VAL A 216 -6.52 32.57 2.32
CA VAL A 216 -5.59 33.47 3.02
C VAL A 216 -6.26 34.82 3.29
N GLN A 217 -7.03 35.33 2.33
CA GLN A 217 -7.67 36.65 2.42
C GLN A 217 -8.87 36.66 3.39
N ASN A 218 -9.62 35.57 3.46
CA ASN A 218 -10.83 35.47 4.28
C ASN A 218 -10.57 34.81 5.66
N GLY A 219 -9.32 34.48 5.99
CA GLY A 219 -8.92 33.86 7.24
C GLY A 219 -9.29 32.38 7.40
N ALA A 220 -9.91 31.76 6.39
CA ALA A 220 -10.24 30.33 6.43
C ALA A 220 -8.97 29.45 6.48
N ILE A 221 -7.82 29.98 6.05
CA ILE A 221 -6.52 29.31 6.16
C ILE A 221 -6.17 28.95 7.61
N TYR A 222 -6.72 29.62 8.63
CA TYR A 222 -6.40 29.33 10.04
C TYR A 222 -7.35 28.33 10.70
N ARG A 223 -8.33 27.78 9.96
CA ARG A 223 -9.24 26.77 10.49
C ARG A 223 -8.52 25.44 10.66
N GLU A 224 -8.85 24.72 11.73
CA GLU A 224 -8.31 23.38 12.00
C GLU A 224 -8.52 22.45 10.79
N PRO A 225 -7.45 21.85 10.23
CA PRO A 225 -7.57 20.92 9.12
C PRO A 225 -8.16 19.60 9.59
N ASN A 226 -8.94 18.92 8.73
CA ASN A 226 -9.35 17.56 9.04
C ASN A 226 -8.16 16.58 8.98
N ALA A 227 -8.29 15.44 9.67
CA ALA A 227 -7.22 14.46 9.78
C ALA A 227 -6.67 13.98 8.42
N GLU A 228 -7.55 13.73 7.44
CA GLU A 228 -7.12 13.29 6.10
C GLU A 228 -6.34 14.39 5.34
N SER A 229 -6.60 15.68 5.60
CA SER A 229 -5.82 16.78 5.02
C SER A 229 -4.43 16.89 5.65
N VAL A 230 -4.30 16.59 6.96
CA VAL A 230 -2.99 16.47 7.63
C VAL A 230 -2.22 15.28 7.08
N ILE A 231 -2.88 14.13 6.87
CA ILE A 231 -2.28 12.95 6.23
C ILE A 231 -1.82 13.27 4.81
N ALA A 232 -2.66 13.93 4.01
CA ALA A 232 -2.29 14.36 2.66
C ALA A 232 -1.06 15.28 2.66
N ALA A 233 -0.98 16.26 3.57
CA ALA A 233 0.19 17.11 3.69
C ALA A 233 1.46 16.32 4.04
N LYS A 234 1.37 15.39 5.00
CA LYS A 234 2.48 14.48 5.34
C LYS A 234 2.93 13.65 4.13
N LEU A 235 2.00 13.05 3.39
CA LEU A 235 2.31 12.30 2.16
C LEU A 235 3.00 13.18 1.09
N ILE A 236 2.58 14.44 0.93
CA ILE A 236 3.25 15.38 0.02
C ILE A 236 4.67 15.70 0.48
N LEU A 237 4.90 15.87 1.79
CA LEU A 237 6.23 16.06 2.37
C LEU A 237 7.11 14.80 2.25
N GLU A 238 6.51 13.62 2.17
CA GLU A 238 7.17 12.36 1.82
C GLU A 238 7.51 12.23 0.32
N GLY A 239 7.13 13.22 -0.48
CA GLY A 239 7.44 13.27 -1.91
C GLY A 239 6.35 12.68 -2.82
N VAL A 240 5.19 12.30 -2.29
CA VAL A 240 4.07 11.83 -3.12
C VAL A 240 3.60 12.95 -4.04
N ARG A 241 3.34 12.63 -5.31
CA ARG A 241 2.80 13.58 -6.29
C ARG A 241 1.66 12.93 -7.07
N VAL A 242 0.53 13.60 -7.12
CA VAL A 242 -0.70 13.18 -7.83
C VAL A 242 -1.17 14.35 -8.69
N GLY A 243 -1.68 14.08 -9.89
CA GLY A 243 -2.10 15.15 -10.80
C GLY A 243 -0.98 15.79 -11.62
N GLY A 244 0.15 15.07 -11.78
CA GLY A 244 1.24 15.40 -12.70
C GLY A 244 1.90 16.76 -12.44
N ASN A 245 2.38 17.40 -13.51
CA ASN A 245 3.07 18.70 -13.45
C ASN A 245 2.10 19.89 -13.39
N SER A 246 0.95 19.73 -12.74
CA SER A 246 -0.06 20.79 -12.66
C SER A 246 0.40 21.96 -11.80
N LEU A 247 0.14 23.18 -12.27
CA LEU A 247 0.44 24.45 -11.59
C LEU A 247 -0.84 25.21 -11.21
N TYR A 248 -2.00 24.78 -11.72
CA TYR A 248 -3.29 25.39 -11.49
C TYR A 248 -4.36 24.31 -11.33
N PHE A 249 -5.40 24.61 -10.56
CA PHE A 249 -6.60 23.81 -10.48
C PHE A 249 -7.82 24.72 -10.40
N VAL A 250 -8.96 24.23 -10.88
CA VAL A 250 -10.24 24.94 -10.77
C VAL A 250 -11.37 23.93 -10.53
N ASN A 251 -12.40 24.33 -9.81
CA ASN A 251 -13.65 23.60 -9.78
C ASN A 251 -14.53 24.12 -10.94
N PRO A 252 -14.68 23.36 -12.05
CA PRO A 252 -15.38 23.86 -13.24
C PRO A 252 -16.88 24.08 -12.99
N SER A 253 -17.47 23.43 -11.97
CA SER A 253 -18.87 23.64 -11.58
C SER A 253 -19.09 24.94 -10.80
N ILE A 254 -18.05 25.46 -10.13
CA ILE A 254 -18.10 26.71 -9.36
C ILE A 254 -17.55 27.89 -10.18
N SER A 255 -16.47 27.67 -10.94
CA SER A 255 -15.80 28.69 -11.75
C SER A 255 -15.67 28.24 -13.20
N PRO A 256 -16.79 28.15 -13.95
CA PRO A 256 -16.75 27.81 -15.37
C PRO A 256 -16.03 28.92 -16.17
N ASN A 257 -15.34 28.54 -17.25
CA ASN A 257 -14.63 29.46 -18.13
C ASN A 257 -13.51 30.27 -17.45
N SER A 258 -12.91 29.70 -16.41
CA SER A 258 -11.77 30.29 -15.70
C SER A 258 -10.59 30.58 -16.65
N TRP A 259 -9.69 31.47 -16.23
CA TRP A 259 -8.49 31.77 -17.02
C TRP A 259 -7.64 30.52 -17.28
N ALA A 260 -7.44 29.67 -16.25
CA ALA A 260 -6.65 28.45 -16.38
C ALA A 260 -7.27 27.51 -17.43
N GLN A 261 -8.59 27.29 -17.37
CA GLN A 261 -9.30 26.44 -18.33
C GLN A 261 -9.17 26.93 -19.78
N ARG A 262 -9.06 28.25 -20.00
CA ARG A 262 -8.94 28.84 -21.35
C ARG A 262 -7.51 28.94 -21.88
N ASN A 263 -6.51 28.98 -20.99
CA ASN A 263 -5.15 29.39 -21.36
C ASN A 263 -4.06 28.38 -20.99
N ARG A 264 -4.37 27.34 -20.22
CA ARG A 264 -3.39 26.36 -19.73
C ARG A 264 -3.71 24.96 -20.23
N PRO A 265 -2.69 24.13 -20.50
CA PRO A 265 -2.90 22.77 -20.95
C PRO A 265 -3.57 21.95 -19.85
N TYR A 266 -4.64 21.25 -20.21
CA TYR A 266 -5.30 20.28 -19.32
C TYR A 266 -4.34 19.13 -18.99
N VAL A 267 -4.29 18.75 -17.71
CA VAL A 267 -3.48 17.62 -17.22
C VAL A 267 -4.39 16.46 -16.85
N THR A 268 -5.31 16.67 -15.91
CA THR A 268 -6.22 15.63 -15.42
C THR A 268 -7.41 16.24 -14.66
N THR A 269 -8.38 15.41 -14.30
CA THR A 269 -9.49 15.75 -13.41
C THR A 269 -9.52 14.73 -12.27
N ILE A 270 -9.52 15.21 -11.03
CA ILE A 270 -9.56 14.38 -9.82
C ILE A 270 -10.62 14.96 -8.90
N GLY A 271 -11.62 14.14 -8.57
CA GLY A 271 -12.79 14.60 -7.84
C GLY A 271 -13.50 15.74 -8.59
N ALA A 272 -13.78 16.84 -7.88
CA ALA A 272 -14.44 18.01 -8.42
C ALA A 272 -13.48 19.02 -9.08
N HIS A 273 -12.17 18.75 -9.16
CA HIS A 273 -11.18 19.69 -9.67
C HIS A 273 -10.56 19.23 -11.00
N ALA A 274 -10.46 20.17 -11.94
CA ALA A 274 -9.65 20.04 -13.14
C ALA A 274 -8.29 20.72 -12.91
N PHE A 275 -7.21 20.03 -13.30
CA PHE A 275 -5.82 20.43 -13.09
C PHE A 275 -5.15 20.79 -14.42
N PHE A 276 -4.31 21.84 -14.39
CA PHE A 276 -3.68 22.41 -15.58
C PHE A 276 -2.21 22.72 -15.33
N GLY A 277 -1.39 22.54 -16.38
CA GLY A 277 0.06 22.78 -16.36
C GLY A 277 0.45 24.23 -16.57
#